data_AF-A0A4R5CRX4-F1
#
_entry.id   AF-A0A4R5CRX4-F1
#
_cell.length_a   1.000
_cell.length_b   1.000
_cell.length_c   1.000
_cell.angle_alpha   90.00
_cell.angle_beta   90.00
_cell.angle_gamma   90.00
#
_symmetry.space_group_name_H-M   'P 1'
#
loop_
_entity.id
_entity.type
_entity.pdbx_description
1 polymer ?
#
loop_
_entity_poly.entity_id
_entity_poly.type
_entity_poly.pdbx_seq_one_letter_code
_entity_poly.pdbx_strand_id
1 'polypeptide(L)' 'MSLITKIGKKYFFIITSVLLLITLINYSEIKAVESIRMNHFFSGFIAGILLGLLFAGLLHYSKFKK' A
#
# COMPACT_ATOMS: atom_id res chain seq x y z
N MET A 1 -18.67 -6.80 14.38
CA MET A 1 -17.81 -5.79 13.72
C MET A 1 -18.68 -4.59 13.39
N SER A 2 -18.37 -3.39 13.91
CA SER A 2 -19.21 -2.21 13.68
C SER A 2 -19.21 -1.80 12.20
N LEU A 3 -20.27 -1.09 11.77
CA LEU A 3 -20.39 -0.56 10.39
C LEU A 3 -19.19 0.33 10.03
N ILE A 4 -18.72 1.12 10.99
CA ILE A 4 -17.53 1.98 10.87
C ILE A 4 -16.27 1.14 10.63
N THR A 5 -16.12 0.00 11.31
CA THR A 5 -14.97 -0.90 11.08
C THR A 5 -15.04 -1.59 9.72
N LYS A 6 -16.24 -1.91 9.20
CA LYS A 6 -16.41 -2.45 7.84
C LYS A 6 -16.07 -1.42 6.76
N ILE A 7 -16.56 -0.19 6.94
CA ILE A 7 -16.28 0.95 6.05
C ILE A 7 -14.77 1.24 6.03
N GLY A 8 -14.14 1.35 7.20
CA GLY A 8 -12.69 1.57 7.32
C GLY A 8 -11.86 0.49 6.63
N LYS A 9 -12.24 -0.80 6.75
CA LYS A 9 -11.56 -1.90 6.05
C LYS A 9 -11.65 -1.80 4.53
N LYS A 10 -12.82 -1.42 4.00
CA LYS A 10 -13.02 -1.25 2.56
C LYS A 10 -12.12 -0.15 2.00
N TYR A 11 -12.12 1.02 2.62
CA TYR A 11 -11.27 2.14 2.18
C TYR A 11 -9.79 1.85 2.38
N PHE A 12 -9.41 1.20 3.48
CA PHE A 12 -8.03 0.75 3.71
C PHE A 12 -7.54 -0.16 2.58
N PHE A 13 -8.35 -1.15 2.18
CA PHE A 13 -8.02 -2.06 1.08
C PHE A 13 -7.87 -1.31 -0.25
N ILE A 14 -8.81 -0.40 -0.56
CA ILE A 14 -8.75 0.43 -1.77
C ILE A 14 -7.47 1.27 -1.80
N ILE A 15 -7.18 2.01 -0.72
CA ILE A 15 -5.98 2.87 -0.63
C ILE A 15 -4.72 2.04 -0.79
N THR A 16 -4.61 0.91 -0.08
CA THR A 16 -3.44 0.02 -0.16
C THR A 16 -3.26 -0.52 -1.57
N SER A 17 -4.34 -0.91 -2.24
CA SER A 17 -4.31 -1.42 -3.61
C SER A 17 -3.86 -0.36 -4.61
N VAL A 18 -4.35 0.88 -4.46
CA VAL A 18 -3.94 2.02 -5.29
C VAL A 18 -2.45 2.33 -5.08
N LEU A 19 -1.99 2.39 -3.84
CA LEU A 19 -0.56 2.61 -3.54
C LEU A 19 0.31 1.50 -4.11
N LEU A 20 -0.16 0.25 -4.09
CA LEU A 20 0.55 -0.88 -4.65
C LEU A 20 0.66 -0.79 -6.18
N LEU A 21 -0.43 -0.41 -6.87
CA LEU A 21 -0.40 -0.16 -8.32
C LEU A 21 0.56 0.98 -8.69
N ILE A 22 0.53 2.08 -7.95
CA ILE A 22 1.47 3.21 -8.14
C ILE A 22 2.91 2.74 -7.96
N THR A 23 3.17 1.91 -6.95
CA THR A 23 4.49 1.33 -6.71
C THR A 23 4.92 0.44 -7.88
N LEU A 24 4.05 -0.44 -8.36
CA LEU A 24 4.34 -1.28 -9.53
C LEU A 24 4.68 -0.44 -10.76
N ILE A 25 3.92 0.62 -11.04
CA ILE A 25 4.21 1.53 -12.16
C ILE A 25 5.60 2.18 -11.99
N ASN A 26 5.89 2.70 -10.80
CA ASN A 26 7.14 3.41 -10.50
C ASN A 26 8.39 2.52 -10.59
N TYR A 27 8.26 1.25 -10.22
CA TYR A 27 9.36 0.28 -10.26
C TYR A 27 9.32 -0.63 -11.50
N SER A 28 8.33 -0.48 -12.37
CA SER A 28 8.30 -1.22 -13.65
C SER A 28 9.38 -0.70 -14.60
N GLU A 29 9.85 -1.54 -15.51
CA GLU A 29 10.73 -1.13 -16.62
C GLU A 29 9.95 -0.82 -17.91
N ILE A 30 8.63 -0.73 -17.83
CA ILE A 30 7.75 -0.52 -18.98
C ILE A 30 7.91 0.93 -19.48
N LYS A 31 8.44 1.11 -20.70
CA LYS A 31 8.66 2.44 -21.31
C LYS A 31 7.38 3.25 -21.51
N ALA A 32 6.25 2.59 -21.75
CA ALA A 32 4.96 3.26 -21.98
C ALA A 32 4.44 4.05 -20.77
N VAL A 33 4.93 3.74 -19.55
CA VAL A 33 4.52 4.42 -18.32
C VAL A 33 5.62 5.31 -17.75
N GLU A 34 6.71 5.53 -18.48
CA GLU A 34 7.85 6.34 -18.03
C GLU A 34 7.43 7.79 -17.71
N SER A 35 6.52 8.37 -18.49
CA SER A 35 6.00 9.73 -18.30
C SER A 35 5.17 9.93 -17.02
N ILE A 36 4.65 8.85 -16.44
CA ILE A 36 3.84 8.90 -15.21
C ILE A 36 4.61 8.37 -13.98
N ARG A 37 5.90 8.01 -14.15
CA ARG A 37 6.73 7.61 -13.02
C ARG A 37 7.05 8.83 -12.16
N MET A 38 6.93 8.64 -10.86
CA MET A 38 7.35 9.58 -9.85
C MET A 38 8.87 9.56 -9.71
N ASN A 39 9.41 10.60 -9.07
CA ASN A 39 10.83 10.61 -8.72
C ASN A 39 11.16 9.53 -7.68
N HIS A 40 12.44 9.19 -7.57
CA HIS A 40 12.93 8.15 -6.66
C HIS A 40 12.52 8.38 -5.19
N PHE A 41 12.46 9.64 -4.75
CA PHE A 41 12.06 9.97 -3.37
C PHE A 41 10.61 9.55 -3.10
N PHE A 42 9.65 9.99 -3.92
CA PHE A 42 8.24 9.67 -3.72
C PHE A 42 7.94 8.19 -3.95
N SER A 43 8.58 7.56 -4.93
CA SER A 43 8.44 6.11 -5.15
C SER A 43 8.92 5.32 -3.93
N GLY A 44 10.08 5.70 -3.36
CA GLY A 44 10.62 5.09 -2.15
C GLY A 44 9.74 5.36 -0.92
N PHE A 45 9.19 6.56 -0.79
CA PHE A 45 8.27 6.92 0.29
C PHE A 45 7.00 6.05 0.29
N ILE A 46 6.36 5.87 -0.88
CA ILE A 46 5.16 5.04 -1.02
C ILE A 46 5.47 3.57 -0.71
N ALA A 47 6.60 3.06 -1.22
CA ALA A 47 7.05 1.70 -0.91
C ALA A 47 7.30 1.52 0.61
N GLY A 48 7.89 2.53 1.26
CA GLY A 48 8.10 2.56 2.71
C GLY A 48 6.78 2.53 3.50
N ILE A 49 5.76 3.28 3.06
CA ILE A 49 4.42 3.22 3.65
C ILE A 49 3.84 1.80 3.54
N LEU A 50 3.92 1.18 2.36
CA LEU A 50 3.41 -0.18 2.14
C LEU A 50 4.11 -1.20 3.06
N LEU A 51 5.42 -1.09 3.23
CA LEU A 51 6.16 -1.90 4.19
C LEU A 51 5.71 -1.66 5.63
N GLY A 52 5.53 -0.39 6.02
CA GLY A 52 5.02 -0.04 7.36
C GLY A 52 3.63 -0.64 7.62
N LEU A 53 2.73 -0.58 6.63
CA LEU A 53 1.39 -1.18 6.70
C LEU A 53 1.46 -2.70 6.80
N LEU A 54 2.36 -3.34 6.06
CA LEU A 54 2.60 -4.79 6.13
C LEU A 54 3.03 -5.19 7.54
N PHE A 55 4.03 -4.52 8.11
CA PHE A 55 4.52 -4.80 9.46
C PHE A 55 3.44 -4.55 10.52
N ALA A 56 2.70 -3.45 10.43
CA ALA A 56 1.58 -3.17 11.32
C ALA A 56 0.51 -4.28 11.24
N GLY A 57 0.19 -4.74 10.02
CA GLY A 57 -0.72 -5.85 9.78
C GLY A 57 -0.22 -7.16 10.38
N LEU A 58 1.05 -7.51 10.17
CA LEU A 58 1.67 -8.72 10.73
C LEU A 58 1.66 -8.71 12.26
N LEU A 59 2.04 -7.59 12.90
CA LEU A 59 2.05 -7.45 14.36
C LEU A 59 0.63 -7.52 14.95
N HIS A 60 -0.35 -6.90 14.28
CA HIS A 60 -1.73 -6.94 14.74
C HIS A 60 -2.33 -8.35 14.59
N TYR A 61 -2.15 -8.99 13.44
CA TYR A 61 -2.71 -10.32 13.17
C TYR A 61 -2.02 -11.42 13.99
N SER A 62 -0.71 -11.28 14.27
CA SER A 62 0.03 -12.20 15.15
C SER A 62 -0.50 -12.19 16.59
N LYS A 63 -0.89 -11.02 17.12
CA LYS A 63 -1.48 -10.90 18.47
C LYS A 63 -2.86 -11.56 18.59
N PHE A 64 -3.66 -11.61 17.53
CA PHE A 64 -5.00 -12.22 17.55
C PHE A 64 -5.01 -13.75 17.38
N LYS A 65 -3.86 -14.37 17.10
CA LYS A 65 -3.71 -15.83 17.02
C LYS A 65 -3.26 -16.49 18.34
N LYS A 66 -3.00 -15.71 19.39
CA LYS A 66 -2.85 -16.19 20.77
C LYS A 66 -4.16 -15.97 21.52
#